data_AF-A0A3C0N5F1-F1
#
_entry.id   AF-A0A3C0N5F1-F1
#
_cell.length_a   1.000
_cell.length_b   1.000
_cell.length_c   1.000
_cell.angle_alpha   90.00
_cell.angle_beta   90.00
_cell.angle_gamma   90.00
#
_symmetry.space_group_name_H-M   'P 1'
#
loop_
_entity.id
_entity.type
_entity.pdbx_description
1 polymer ?
#
loop_
_entity_poly.entity_id
_entity_poly.type
_entity_poly.pdbx_seq_one_letter_code
_entity_poly.pdbx_strand_id
1 'polypeptide(L)'
;MHRCLLVLDNAETILRGYNLIKESCNYCPGQYREGYEGYGELLKRVGEAPHQSCLVLTSREKPKEIRLLEGATLPVRVLQLKGLLITEVQEMFKAKGSFFGSPDDWSRLSNYYGGNPLELNLVSTTIQKLFDGDIYEFLKLNTAVFGNIQNLIEQQLERLSDAEKEILKWLAINR
;
A
#
# COMPACT_ATOMS: atom_id res chain seq x y z
N MET A 1 13.04 -33.74 -3.45
CA MET A 1 12.82 -32.38 -2.92
C MET A 1 11.51 -31.86 -3.50
N HIS A 2 10.63 -31.29 -2.68
CA HIS A 2 9.36 -30.72 -3.12
C HIS A 2 9.51 -29.20 -3.34
N ARG A 3 8.87 -28.69 -4.38
CA ARG A 3 8.77 -27.25 -4.62
C ARG A 3 7.70 -26.70 -3.69
N CYS A 4 8.05 -25.65 -2.94
CA CYS A 4 7.14 -24.99 -2.01
C CYS A 4 6.98 -23.52 -2.39
N LEU A 5 5.79 -22.97 -2.15
CA LEU A 5 5.52 -21.54 -2.14
C LEU A 5 5.19 -21.12 -0.71
N LEU A 6 5.98 -20.20 -0.15
CA LEU A 6 5.69 -19.55 1.12
C LEU A 6 5.23 -18.12 0.84
N VAL A 7 4.13 -17.70 1.47
CA VAL A 7 3.63 -16.33 1.36
C VAL A 7 3.64 -15.71 2.76
N LEU A 8 4.36 -14.61 2.91
CA LEU A 8 4.39 -13.82 4.13
C LEU A 8 3.69 -12.49 3.83
N ASP A 9 2.52 -12.32 4.45
CA ASP A 9 1.67 -11.14 4.25
C ASP A 9 1.92 -10.08 5.32
N ASN A 10 1.93 -8.80 4.92
CA ASN A 10 2.13 -7.63 5.78
C ASN A 10 3.43 -7.69 6.61
N ALA A 11 4.55 -7.91 5.94
CA ALA A 11 5.85 -8.09 6.60
C ALA A 11 6.34 -6.84 7.36
N GLU A 12 5.79 -5.65 7.10
CA GLU A 12 6.08 -4.46 7.92
C GLU A 12 5.70 -4.65 9.40
N THR A 13 4.79 -5.59 9.70
CA THR A 13 4.38 -5.91 11.08
C THR A 13 5.50 -6.53 11.91
N ILE A 14 6.48 -7.18 11.29
CA ILE A 14 7.67 -7.71 11.97
C ILE A 14 8.85 -6.72 11.96
N LEU A 15 8.69 -5.60 11.26
CA LEU A 15 9.65 -4.49 11.23
C LEU A 15 9.37 -3.49 12.36
N ARG A 16 10.44 -2.88 12.86
CA ARG A 16 10.42 -1.88 13.91
C ARG A 16 9.93 -0.55 13.34
N GLY A 17 8.73 -0.13 13.76
CA GLY A 17 8.23 1.22 13.51
C GLY A 17 8.76 2.21 14.55
N TYR A 18 8.69 3.51 14.26
CA TYR A 18 9.13 4.56 15.17
C TYR A 18 8.43 4.53 16.54
N ASN A 19 7.13 4.23 16.57
CA ASN A 19 6.34 4.06 17.80
C ASN A 19 6.88 2.99 18.77
N LEU A 20 7.77 2.09 18.33
CA LEU A 20 8.35 1.04 19.16
C LEU A 20 9.76 1.38 19.67
N ILE A 21 10.23 2.61 19.46
CA ILE A 21 11.57 3.06 19.83
C ILE A 21 11.52 3.72 21.21
N LYS A 22 12.33 3.20 22.14
CA LYS A 22 12.50 3.77 23.49
C LYS A 22 13.56 4.88 23.53
N GLU A 23 14.47 4.93 22.56
CA GLU A 23 15.57 5.90 22.48
C GLU A 23 15.69 6.49 21.06
N SER A 24 15.48 7.80 20.93
CA SER A 24 15.21 8.50 19.66
C SER A 24 16.38 8.57 18.66
N CYS A 25 17.54 8.00 18.96
CA CYS A 25 18.79 8.29 18.24
C CYS A 25 19.17 7.29 17.14
N ASN A 26 18.37 6.23 16.89
CA ASN A 26 18.80 5.15 15.97
C ASN A 26 17.66 4.54 15.13
N TYR A 27 16.70 5.35 14.68
CA TYR A 27 15.66 4.88 13.76
C TYR A 27 16.23 4.66 12.35
N CYS A 28 16.13 3.43 11.86
CA CYS A 28 16.38 3.10 10.46
C CYS A 28 15.26 2.18 9.96
N PRO A 29 14.48 2.59 8.94
CA PRO A 29 13.44 1.75 8.35
C PRO A 29 14.00 0.41 7.86
N GLY A 30 13.18 -0.64 7.94
CA GLY A 30 13.59 -1.99 7.51
C GLY A 30 14.40 -2.79 8.54
N GLN A 31 14.55 -2.28 9.76
CA GLN A 31 15.04 -3.07 10.91
C GLN A 31 13.93 -3.92 11.52
N TYR A 32 14.29 -5.08 12.09
CA TYR A 32 13.34 -5.99 12.73
C TYR A 32 13.04 -5.57 14.16
N ARG A 33 11.85 -5.95 14.64
CA ARG A 33 11.52 -5.89 16.07
C ARG A 33 12.36 -6.91 16.83
N GLU A 34 12.59 -6.64 18.12
CA GLU A 34 13.25 -7.59 19.02
C GLU A 34 12.51 -8.93 19.03
N GLY A 35 13.25 -10.03 18.80
CA GLY A 35 12.71 -11.39 18.71
C GLY A 35 12.25 -11.80 17.30
N TYR A 36 12.28 -10.90 16.31
CA TYR A 36 11.90 -11.16 14.91
C TYR A 36 13.08 -11.20 13.94
N GLU A 37 14.31 -11.09 14.44
CA GLU A 37 15.53 -11.04 13.62
C GLU A 37 15.75 -12.31 12.78
N GLY A 38 15.21 -13.44 13.24
CA GLY A 38 15.25 -14.71 12.50
C GLY A 38 14.57 -14.63 11.13
N TYR A 39 13.59 -13.73 10.95
CA TYR A 39 13.02 -13.47 9.63
C TYR A 39 14.03 -12.86 8.67
N GLY A 40 14.89 -11.96 9.14
CA GLY A 40 15.97 -11.40 8.32
C GLY A 40 16.92 -12.48 7.81
N GLU A 41 17.33 -13.39 8.68
CA GLU A 41 18.17 -14.53 8.28
C GLU A 41 17.45 -15.46 7.29
N LEU A 42 16.15 -15.72 7.50
CA LEU A 42 15.34 -16.48 6.56
C LEU A 42 15.30 -15.80 5.17
N LEU A 43 14.97 -14.51 5.11
CA LEU A 43 14.90 -13.75 3.86
C LEU A 43 16.25 -13.74 3.14
N LYS A 44 17.34 -13.56 3.89
CA LYS A 44 18.70 -13.60 3.36
C LYS A 44 19.02 -14.96 2.74
N ARG A 45 18.83 -16.05 3.49
CA ARG A 45 19.16 -17.40 3.01
C ARG A 45 18.34 -17.81 1.80
N VAL A 46 17.05 -17.53 1.82
CA VAL A 46 16.16 -17.81 0.68
C VAL A 46 16.56 -16.95 -0.52
N GLY A 47 16.92 -15.69 -0.31
CA GLY A 47 17.36 -14.81 -1.38
C GLY A 47 18.73 -15.17 -1.98
N GLU A 48 19.64 -15.75 -1.21
CA GLU A 48 21.01 -16.09 -1.67
C GLU A 48 21.14 -17.53 -2.20
N ALA A 49 20.36 -18.47 -1.66
CA ALA A 49 20.51 -19.88 -2.00
C ALA A 49 19.81 -20.24 -3.32
N PRO A 50 20.45 -21.00 -4.22
CA PRO A 50 19.77 -21.52 -5.40
C PRO A 50 18.73 -22.57 -4.98
N HIS A 51 17.45 -22.34 -5.31
CA HIS A 51 16.37 -23.28 -5.03
C HIS A 51 15.24 -23.21 -6.06
N GLN A 52 14.40 -24.24 -6.11
CA GLN A 52 13.23 -24.32 -7.01
C GLN A 52 11.90 -23.93 -6.32
N SER A 53 11.99 -23.52 -5.05
CA SER A 53 10.90 -22.97 -4.25
C SER A 53 10.75 -21.46 -4.46
N CYS A 54 9.73 -20.85 -3.87
CA CYS A 54 9.50 -19.42 -3.95
C CYS A 54 9.00 -18.87 -2.60
N LEU A 55 9.46 -17.67 -2.26
CA LEU A 55 8.94 -16.88 -1.15
C LEU A 55 8.37 -15.59 -1.72
N VAL A 56 7.09 -15.32 -1.46
CA VAL A 56 6.44 -14.06 -1.78
C VAL A 56 6.25 -13.27 -0.49
N LEU A 57 6.68 -12.02 -0.53
CA LEU A 57 6.57 -11.08 0.58
C LEU A 57 5.70 -9.91 0.14
N THR A 58 4.62 -9.63 0.87
CA THR A 58 3.92 -8.34 0.74
C THR A 58 4.36 -7.45 1.90
N SER A 59 4.63 -6.19 1.59
CA SER A 59 5.05 -5.24 2.62
C SER A 59 4.84 -3.80 2.17
N ARG A 60 4.55 -2.92 3.12
CA ARG A 60 4.58 -1.45 2.92
C ARG A 60 5.97 -0.85 3.13
N GLU A 61 6.82 -1.56 3.85
CA GLU A 61 8.22 -1.19 4.10
C GLU A 61 9.16 -2.25 3.55
N LYS A 62 10.24 -1.84 2.90
CA LYS A 62 11.20 -2.79 2.32
C LYS A 62 12.20 -3.26 3.40
N PRO A 63 12.28 -4.57 3.73
CA PRO A 63 13.29 -5.08 4.66
C PRO A 63 14.70 -4.86 4.12
N LYS A 64 15.68 -4.72 5.01
CA LYS A 64 17.07 -4.40 4.63
C LYS A 64 17.71 -5.46 3.73
N GLU A 65 17.40 -6.74 3.91
CA GLU A 65 17.95 -7.83 3.09
C GLU A 65 17.47 -7.71 1.64
N ILE A 66 16.21 -7.36 1.43
CA ILE A 66 15.63 -7.20 0.09
C ILE A 66 16.32 -6.07 -0.67
N ARG A 67 16.69 -4.98 0.01
CA ARG A 67 17.43 -3.85 -0.61
C ARG A 67 18.79 -4.26 -1.17
N LEU A 68 19.43 -5.27 -0.57
CA LEU A 68 20.76 -5.73 -0.98
C LEU A 68 20.69 -6.78 -2.10
N LEU A 69 19.60 -7.55 -2.15
CA LEU A 69 19.45 -8.70 -3.04
C LEU A 69 18.56 -8.41 -4.26
N GLU A 70 17.84 -7.28 -4.29
CA GLU A 70 16.94 -6.92 -5.40
C GLU A 70 17.70 -6.50 -6.66
N GLY A 71 17.28 -6.99 -7.83
CA GLY A 71 17.80 -6.53 -9.12
C GLY A 71 17.33 -7.35 -10.30
N ALA A 72 17.47 -6.82 -11.53
CA ALA A 72 17.03 -7.50 -12.74
C ALA A 72 17.79 -8.81 -13.02
N THR A 73 19.07 -8.84 -12.65
CA THR A 73 19.99 -9.99 -12.80
C THR A 73 20.27 -10.72 -11.49
N LEU A 74 19.85 -10.16 -10.37
CA LEU A 74 20.01 -10.73 -9.03
C LEU A 74 18.94 -11.80 -8.75
N PRO A 75 18.97 -12.53 -7.64
CA PRO A 75 17.96 -13.57 -7.35
C PRO A 75 16.61 -13.02 -6.86
N VAL A 76 16.56 -11.84 -6.24
CA VAL A 76 15.31 -11.28 -5.67
C VAL A 76 14.66 -10.30 -6.65
N ARG A 77 13.33 -10.39 -6.80
CA ARG A 77 12.50 -9.45 -7.59
C ARG A 77 11.59 -8.66 -6.66
N VAL A 78 11.40 -7.38 -7.00
CA VAL A 78 10.52 -6.47 -6.27
C VAL A 78 9.54 -5.86 -7.26
N LEU A 79 8.25 -5.90 -6.91
CA LEU A 79 7.17 -5.27 -7.66
C LEU A 79 6.55 -4.17 -6.79
N GLN A 80 6.75 -2.91 -7.19
CA GLN A 80 6.06 -1.78 -6.58
C GLN A 80 4.63 -1.73 -7.12
N LEU A 81 3.65 -2.01 -6.25
CA LEU A 81 2.24 -1.81 -6.59
C LEU A 81 1.92 -0.31 -6.62
N LYS A 82 1.29 0.13 -7.71
CA LYS A 82 0.81 1.51 -7.89
C LYS A 82 -0.71 1.52 -7.79
N GLY A 83 -1.29 2.71 -7.66
CA GLY A 83 -2.73 2.89 -7.82
C GLY A 83 -3.19 2.46 -9.21
N LEU A 84 -4.46 2.04 -9.28
CA LEU A 84 -5.13 1.64 -10.51
C LEU A 84 -5.16 2.77 -11.53
N LEU A 85 -4.97 2.41 -12.79
CA LEU A 85 -5.24 3.27 -13.93
C LEU A 85 -6.74 3.49 -14.10
N ILE A 86 -7.14 4.60 -14.72
CA ILE A 86 -8.55 4.95 -14.94
C ILE A 86 -9.32 3.81 -15.63
N THR A 87 -8.70 3.14 -16.60
CA THR A 87 -9.31 1.99 -17.31
C THR A 87 -9.54 0.80 -16.38
N GLU A 88 -8.64 0.55 -15.44
CA GLU A 88 -8.78 -0.51 -14.43
C GLU A 88 -9.85 -0.15 -13.39
N VAL A 89 -9.95 1.14 -13.03
CA VAL A 89 -11.03 1.64 -12.16
C VAL A 89 -12.39 1.46 -12.82
N GLN A 90 -12.52 1.85 -14.10
CA GLN A 90 -13.75 1.66 -14.87
C GLN A 90 -14.12 0.18 -14.96
N GLU A 91 -13.15 -0.70 -15.20
CA GLU A 91 -13.38 -2.15 -15.24
C GLU A 91 -13.85 -2.68 -13.88
N MET A 92 -13.20 -2.26 -12.79
CA MET A 92 -13.60 -2.63 -11.43
C MET A 92 -15.04 -2.20 -11.12
N PHE A 93 -15.43 -1.00 -11.59
CA PHE A 93 -16.77 -0.46 -11.35
C PHE A 93 -17.86 -1.28 -12.07
N LYS A 94 -17.57 -1.91 -13.22
CA LYS A 94 -18.55 -2.77 -13.90
C LYS A 94 -19.09 -3.90 -13.02
N ALA A 95 -18.27 -4.40 -12.08
CA ALA A 95 -18.71 -5.41 -11.12
C ALA A 95 -19.73 -4.91 -10.08
N LYS A 96 -19.93 -3.58 -9.99
CA LYS A 96 -20.80 -2.92 -9.00
C LYS A 96 -22.10 -2.38 -9.57
N GLY A 97 -22.16 -2.18 -10.88
CA GLY A 97 -23.34 -1.67 -11.56
C GLY A 97 -22.98 -0.85 -12.80
N SER A 98 -23.91 -0.01 -13.22
CA SER A 98 -23.76 0.87 -14.37
C SER A 98 -23.44 2.28 -13.90
N PHE A 99 -22.33 2.82 -14.40
CA PHE A 99 -21.82 4.13 -14.04
C PHE A 99 -21.71 5.00 -15.28
N PHE A 100 -21.99 6.29 -15.13
CA PHE A 100 -21.86 7.26 -16.21
C PHE A 100 -21.24 8.56 -15.70
N GLY A 101 -20.53 9.22 -16.60
CA GLY A 101 -19.74 10.41 -16.34
C GLY A 101 -18.84 10.70 -17.53
N SER A 102 -18.42 11.94 -17.67
CA SER A 102 -17.46 12.35 -18.69
C SER A 102 -16.08 11.73 -18.43
N PRO A 103 -15.18 11.70 -19.43
CA PRO A 103 -13.78 11.31 -19.19
C PRO A 103 -13.09 12.14 -18.09
N ASP A 104 -13.48 13.41 -17.93
CA ASP A 104 -12.98 14.28 -16.87
C ASP A 104 -13.48 13.84 -15.49
N ASP A 105 -14.74 13.44 -15.36
CA ASP A 105 -15.31 12.93 -14.10
C ASP A 105 -14.58 11.68 -13.62
N TRP A 106 -14.30 10.74 -14.54
CA TRP A 106 -13.52 9.54 -14.24
C TRP A 106 -12.08 9.88 -13.83
N SER A 107 -11.45 10.83 -14.53
CA SER A 107 -10.11 11.30 -14.20
C SER A 107 -10.07 11.93 -12.82
N ARG A 108 -11.01 12.83 -12.53
CA ARG A 108 -11.15 13.49 -11.22
C ARG A 108 -11.37 12.48 -10.10
N LEU A 109 -12.29 11.52 -10.28
CA LEU A 109 -12.56 10.47 -9.30
C LEU A 109 -11.30 9.62 -9.03
N SER A 110 -10.65 9.13 -10.09
CA SER A 110 -9.46 8.28 -9.97
C SER A 110 -8.29 9.02 -9.33
N ASN A 111 -8.06 10.27 -9.72
CA ASN A 111 -6.97 11.10 -9.17
C ASN A 111 -7.24 11.48 -7.71
N TYR A 112 -8.49 11.78 -7.36
CA TYR A 112 -8.88 12.11 -5.99
C TYR A 112 -8.55 10.98 -5.01
N TYR A 113 -8.84 9.74 -5.39
CA TYR A 113 -8.52 8.55 -4.59
C TYR A 113 -7.15 7.94 -4.91
N GLY A 114 -6.33 8.58 -5.75
CA GLY A 114 -4.99 8.12 -6.13
C GLY A 114 -4.95 6.71 -6.73
N GLY A 115 -6.03 6.27 -7.37
CA GLY A 115 -6.17 4.90 -7.87
C GLY A 115 -6.24 3.83 -6.78
N ASN A 116 -6.50 4.18 -5.51
CA ASN A 116 -6.56 3.21 -4.41
C ASN A 116 -7.77 2.27 -4.59
N PRO A 117 -7.56 0.95 -4.80
CA PRO A 117 -8.66 0.01 -5.05
C PRO A 117 -9.66 -0.07 -3.89
N LEU A 118 -9.19 0.05 -2.64
CA LEU A 118 -10.05 -0.08 -1.45
C LEU A 118 -11.03 1.09 -1.36
N GLU A 119 -10.53 2.32 -1.49
CA GLU A 119 -11.34 3.53 -1.48
C GLU A 119 -12.32 3.56 -2.65
N LEU A 120 -11.82 3.28 -3.86
CA LEU A 120 -12.62 3.27 -5.08
C LEU A 120 -13.73 2.22 -5.01
N ASN A 121 -13.46 1.04 -4.45
CA ASN A 121 -14.46 0.00 -4.24
C ASN A 121 -15.53 0.44 -3.21
N LEU A 122 -15.15 1.18 -2.16
CA LEU A 122 -16.11 1.72 -1.20
C LEU A 122 -17.02 2.76 -1.87
N VAL A 123 -16.43 3.76 -2.54
CA VAL A 123 -17.22 4.86 -3.12
C VAL A 123 -18.03 4.45 -4.34
N SER A 124 -17.60 3.44 -5.11
CA SER A 124 -18.42 2.88 -6.19
C SER A 124 -19.78 2.40 -5.68
N THR A 125 -19.83 1.83 -4.47
CA THR A 125 -21.08 1.38 -3.86
C THR A 125 -21.98 2.57 -3.48
N THR A 126 -21.38 3.64 -2.97
CA THR A 126 -22.09 4.89 -2.64
C THR A 126 -22.63 5.57 -3.89
N ILE A 127 -21.80 5.71 -4.93
CA ILE A 127 -22.18 6.30 -6.23
C ILE A 127 -23.35 5.51 -6.83
N GLN A 128 -23.25 4.18 -6.88
CA GLN A 128 -24.32 3.35 -7.43
C GLN A 128 -25.62 3.48 -6.65
N LYS A 129 -25.57 3.47 -5.31
CA LYS A 129 -26.78 3.40 -4.47
C LYS A 129 -27.45 4.74 -4.23
N LEU A 130 -26.68 5.82 -4.12
CA LEU A 130 -27.19 7.14 -3.74
C LEU A 130 -27.27 8.11 -4.92
N PHE A 131 -26.54 7.85 -6.00
CA PHE A 131 -26.45 8.72 -7.18
C PHE A 131 -26.82 7.98 -8.47
N ASP A 132 -27.37 6.76 -8.36
CA ASP A 132 -27.78 5.92 -9.50
C ASP A 132 -26.66 5.71 -10.55
N GLY A 133 -25.40 5.72 -10.12
CA GLY A 133 -24.25 5.57 -11.01
C GLY A 133 -23.71 6.89 -11.60
N ASP A 134 -24.30 8.05 -11.29
CA ASP A 134 -23.83 9.36 -11.75
C ASP A 134 -22.58 9.82 -10.98
N ILE A 135 -21.44 9.81 -11.65
CA ILE A 135 -20.16 10.24 -11.05
C ILE A 135 -20.11 11.75 -10.88
N TYR A 136 -20.71 12.51 -11.80
CA TYR A 136 -20.69 13.96 -11.78
C TYR A 136 -21.47 14.50 -10.57
N GLU A 137 -22.66 13.97 -10.31
CA GLU A 137 -23.46 14.36 -9.13
C GLU A 137 -22.76 14.01 -7.81
N PHE A 138 -22.10 12.85 -7.73
CA PHE A 138 -21.28 12.50 -6.57
C PHE A 138 -20.13 13.51 -6.35
N LEU A 139 -19.39 13.84 -7.42
CA LEU A 139 -18.25 14.76 -7.35
C LEU A 139 -18.65 16.19 -6.97
N LYS A 140 -19.88 16.63 -7.27
CA LYS A 140 -20.38 17.97 -6.87
C LYS A 140 -20.44 18.16 -5.37
N LEU A 141 -20.72 17.11 -4.61
CA LEU A 141 -20.85 17.23 -3.16
C LEU A 141 -19.51 17.48 -2.46
N ASN A 142 -18.38 17.37 -3.19
CA ASN A 142 -17.00 17.54 -2.68
C ASN A 142 -16.75 16.83 -1.34
N THR A 143 -17.53 15.78 -1.07
CA THR A 143 -17.50 15.06 0.20
C THR A 143 -16.53 13.91 0.02
N ALA A 144 -15.39 14.03 0.68
CA ALA A 144 -14.48 12.93 0.85
C ALA A 144 -15.21 11.86 1.66
N VAL A 145 -15.60 10.75 1.03
CA VAL A 145 -16.08 9.58 1.77
C VAL A 145 -14.84 8.85 2.26
N PHE A 146 -14.22 9.39 3.31
CA PHE A 146 -13.20 8.66 4.05
C PHE A 146 -13.93 7.60 4.89
N GLY A 147 -13.92 6.36 4.43
CA GLY A 147 -14.43 5.24 5.21
C GLY A 147 -13.49 4.86 6.36
N ASN A 148 -13.48 3.58 6.71
CA ASN A 148 -12.59 3.00 7.74
C ASN A 148 -11.08 3.11 7.43
N ILE A 149 -10.68 3.78 6.35
CA ILE A 149 -9.28 3.95 5.97
C ILE A 149 -8.52 4.90 6.91
N GLN A 150 -9.22 5.76 7.65
CA GLN A 150 -8.59 6.63 8.66
C GLN A 150 -7.76 5.79 9.64
N ASN A 151 -8.33 4.71 10.18
CA ASN A 151 -7.62 3.80 11.07
C ASN A 151 -6.39 3.16 10.40
N LEU A 152 -6.49 2.81 9.11
CA LEU A 152 -5.36 2.24 8.36
C LEU A 152 -4.24 3.26 8.17
N ILE A 153 -4.60 4.50 7.84
CA ILE A 153 -3.66 5.62 7.68
C ILE A 153 -3.01 5.96 9.01
N GLU A 154 -3.79 6.06 10.09
CA GLU A 154 -3.29 6.33 11.45
C GLU A 154 -2.27 5.29 11.87
N GLN A 155 -2.57 4.00 11.69
CA GLN A 155 -1.62 2.93 11.95
C GLN A 155 -0.31 3.06 11.15
N GLN A 156 -0.36 3.60 9.93
CA GLN A 156 0.86 3.83 9.16
C GLN A 156 1.61 5.07 9.61
N LEU A 157 0.88 6.14 9.97
CA LEU A 157 1.49 7.37 10.49
C LEU A 157 2.19 7.12 11.83
N GLU A 158 1.64 6.28 12.71
CA GLU A 158 2.28 5.91 13.98
C GLU A 158 3.67 5.31 13.81
N ARG A 159 3.93 4.66 12.67
CA ARG A 159 5.23 4.05 12.38
C ARG A 159 6.29 5.08 11.97
N LEU A 160 5.89 6.31 11.68
CA LEU A 160 6.78 7.40 11.28
C LEU A 160 7.25 8.20 12.48
N SER A 161 8.46 8.74 12.36
CA SER A 161 8.99 9.75 13.28
C SER A 161 8.20 11.06 13.22
N ASP A 162 8.33 11.87 14.26
CA ASP A 162 7.65 13.17 14.30
C ASP A 162 8.12 14.10 13.17
N ALA A 163 9.41 14.06 12.82
CA ALA A 163 9.92 14.81 11.68
C ALA A 163 9.30 14.35 10.33
N GLU A 164 9.16 13.04 10.12
CA GLU A 164 8.51 12.50 8.91
C GLU A 164 7.02 12.87 8.85
N LYS A 165 6.32 12.84 9.99
CA LYS A 165 4.91 13.29 10.07
C LYS A 165 4.78 14.77 9.73
N GLU A 166 5.67 15.62 10.23
CA GLU A 166 5.66 17.06 9.91
C GLU A 166 5.94 17.31 8.42
N ILE A 167 6.92 16.61 7.83
CA ILE A 167 7.18 16.67 6.39
C ILE A 167 5.93 16.27 5.59
N LEU A 168 5.27 15.18 5.97
CA LEU A 168 4.04 14.74 5.30
C LEU A 168 2.91 15.76 5.41
N LYS A 169 2.72 16.40 6.58
CA LYS A 169 1.73 17.48 6.74
C LYS A 169 2.04 18.64 5.79
N TRP A 170 3.30 19.06 5.72
CA TRP A 170 3.74 20.12 4.81
C TRP A 170 3.50 19.78 3.33
N LEU A 171 3.76 18.53 2.93
CA LEU A 171 3.49 18.05 1.57
C LEU A 171 1.99 17.93 1.26
N ALA A 172 1.16 17.61 2.25
CA ALA A 172 -0.28 17.49 2.05
C ALA A 172 -0.98 18.85 1.87
N ILE A 173 -0.46 19.90 2.50
CA ILE A 173 -1.03 21.26 2.47
C ILE A 173 -0.53 22.04 1.23
N ASN A 174 0.72 21.85 0.81
CA ASN A 174 1.27 22.49 -0.38
C ASN A 174 0.88 21.69 -1.64
N ARG A 175 -0.28 22.00 -2.21
CA ARG A 175 -0.73 21.51 -3.52
C ARG A 175 -0.51 22.55 -4.61
#